data_AF-A0ABD7Z4X9-F1
#
_entry.id   AF-A0ABD7Z4X9-F1
#
_cell.length_a   1.000
_cell.length_b   1.000
_cell.length_c   1.000
_cell.angle_alpha   90.00
_cell.angle_beta   90.00
_cell.angle_gamma   90.00
#
_symmetry.space_group_name_H-M   'P 1'
#
loop_
_entity.id
_entity.type
_entity.pdbx_description
1 polymer ?
#
loop_
_entity_poly.entity_id
_entity_poly.type
_entity_poly.pdbx_seq_one_letter_code
_entity_poly.pdbx_strand_id
1 'polypeptide(L)'
;MAENETRLNNNLFKQHQKFGFDIMEYLADFFEKAELEEVDEEAVDSVDGCYQQLTFPDQSSIRYTSWNNGQPFYVILFNSRGDYILELDLTRLVCIEDRFTWYLAKPVNPESREVLAAHLDLVQIPSDYRAWVINQKKMLKQGEKVNKEGFLLVKDSNWKELVEKLAALIQVYPKNT
;
A
#
# COMPACT_ATOMS: atom_id res chain seq x y z
N MET A 1 -26.35 15.39 -8.34
CA MET A 1 -25.32 15.19 -7.31
C MET A 1 -24.87 13.74 -7.22
N ALA A 2 -25.79 12.76 -7.13
CA ALA A 2 -25.46 11.32 -7.07
C ALA A 2 -24.65 10.75 -8.25
N GLU A 3 -24.90 11.20 -9.49
CA GLU A 3 -24.15 10.70 -10.68
C GLU A 3 -22.68 11.15 -10.69
N ASN A 4 -22.40 12.40 -10.28
CA ASN A 4 -21.03 12.91 -10.17
C ASN A 4 -20.26 12.20 -9.05
N GLU A 5 -20.90 11.96 -7.91
CA GLU A 5 -20.30 11.20 -6.80
C GLU A 5 -19.99 9.76 -7.21
N THR A 6 -20.92 9.09 -7.90
CA THR A 6 -20.73 7.72 -8.41
C THR A 6 -19.57 7.65 -9.40
N ARG A 7 -19.47 8.61 -10.32
CA ARG A 7 -18.39 8.69 -11.30
C ARG A 7 -17.04 8.99 -10.65
N LEU A 8 -16.99 9.92 -9.70
CA LEU A 8 -15.77 10.28 -8.98
C LEU A 8 -15.25 9.10 -8.15
N ASN A 9 -16.15 8.38 -7.48
CA ASN A 9 -15.81 7.17 -6.73
C ASN A 9 -15.23 6.08 -7.64
N ASN A 10 -15.82 5.87 -8.82
CA ASN A 10 -15.33 4.88 -9.79
C ASN A 10 -13.92 5.23 -10.32
N ASN A 11 -13.66 6.50 -10.61
CA ASN A 11 -12.34 6.95 -11.05
C ASN A 11 -11.27 6.78 -9.97
N LEU A 12 -11.57 7.16 -8.73
CA LEU A 12 -10.66 7.01 -7.60
C LEU A 12 -10.35 5.54 -7.30
N PHE A 13 -11.37 4.68 -7.35
CA PHE A 13 -11.23 3.24 -7.16
C PHE A 13 -10.30 2.64 -8.23
N LYS A 14 -10.57 2.92 -9.51
CA LYS A 14 -9.72 2.46 -10.63
C LYS A 14 -8.29 2.99 -10.53
N GLN A 15 -8.12 4.23 -10.07
CA GLN A 15 -6.80 4.81 -9.86
C GLN A 15 -6.01 4.05 -8.79
N HIS A 16 -6.62 3.78 -7.63
CA HIS A 16 -5.97 3.02 -6.55
C HIS A 16 -5.70 1.57 -6.94
N GLN A 17 -6.62 0.99 -7.71
CA GLN A 17 -6.43 -0.33 -8.29
C GLN A 17 -5.21 -0.37 -9.19
N LYS A 18 -5.10 0.59 -10.10
CA LYS A 18 -3.95 0.72 -11.00
C LYS A 18 -2.65 0.92 -10.22
N PHE A 19 -2.64 1.76 -9.18
CA PHE A 19 -1.43 1.96 -8.36
C PHE A 19 -0.94 0.65 -7.75
N GLY A 20 -1.84 -0.21 -7.27
CA GLY A 20 -1.48 -1.52 -6.74
C GLY A 20 -0.75 -2.39 -7.77
N PHE A 21 -1.34 -2.57 -8.95
CA PHE A 21 -0.73 -3.36 -10.02
C PHE A 21 0.59 -2.76 -10.53
N ASP A 22 0.64 -1.44 -10.77
CA ASP A 22 1.87 -0.77 -11.21
C ASP A 22 3.01 -0.92 -10.18
N ILE A 23 2.68 -0.92 -8.88
CA ILE A 23 3.65 -1.20 -7.81
C ILE A 23 4.14 -2.65 -7.90
N MET A 24 3.24 -3.62 -8.07
CA MET A 24 3.60 -5.04 -8.16
C MET A 24 4.52 -5.32 -9.35
N GLU A 25 4.21 -4.76 -10.52
CA GLU A 25 5.05 -4.84 -11.73
C GLU A 25 6.43 -4.23 -11.48
N TYR A 26 6.48 -3.02 -10.92
CA TYR A 26 7.75 -2.37 -10.61
C TYR A 26 8.61 -3.19 -9.64
N LEU A 27 8.00 -3.75 -8.59
CA LEU A 27 8.73 -4.55 -7.61
C LEU A 27 9.25 -5.86 -8.23
N ALA A 28 8.50 -6.48 -9.14
CA ALA A 28 8.96 -7.66 -9.88
C ALA A 28 10.20 -7.34 -10.72
N ASP A 29 10.18 -6.22 -11.45
CA ASP A 29 11.32 -5.76 -12.25
C ASP A 29 12.53 -5.38 -11.36
N PHE A 30 12.28 -4.77 -10.20
CA PHE A 30 13.33 -4.37 -9.26
C PHE A 30 13.99 -5.58 -8.58
N PHE A 31 13.22 -6.62 -8.28
CA PHE A 31 13.70 -7.84 -7.63
C PHE A 31 13.83 -8.98 -8.64
N GLU A 32 14.92 -8.99 -9.43
CA GLU A 32 15.18 -9.90 -10.57
C GLU A 32 14.90 -11.41 -10.37
N LYS A 33 14.82 -11.90 -9.12
CA LYS A 33 14.57 -13.31 -8.79
C LYS A 33 13.19 -13.57 -8.21
N ALA A 34 12.35 -12.54 -8.09
CA ALA A 34 10.99 -12.69 -7.62
C ALA A 34 10.09 -13.09 -8.78
N GLU A 35 9.13 -13.96 -8.52
CA GLU A 35 8.16 -14.45 -9.50
C GLU A 35 6.84 -13.74 -9.26
N LEU A 36 6.40 -12.94 -10.24
CA LEU A 36 5.10 -12.26 -10.20
C LEU A 36 4.05 -13.17 -10.82
N GLU A 37 3.01 -13.45 -10.07
CA GLU A 37 1.86 -14.22 -10.53
C GLU A 37 0.94 -13.37 -11.41
N GLU A 38 0.16 -14.04 -12.26
CA GLU A 38 -0.91 -13.39 -13.03
C GLU A 38 -1.94 -12.76 -12.08
N VAL A 39 -2.66 -11.76 -12.58
CA VAL A 39 -3.75 -11.14 -11.82
C VAL A 39 -4.90 -12.13 -11.67
N ASP A 40 -5.37 -12.31 -10.43
CA ASP A 40 -6.57 -13.09 -10.14
C ASP A 40 -7.80 -12.19 -10.32
N GLU A 41 -8.40 -12.25 -11.51
CA GLU A 41 -9.60 -11.48 -11.87
C GLU A 41 -10.82 -11.84 -11.00
N GLU A 42 -10.93 -13.08 -10.52
CA GLU A 42 -12.02 -13.47 -9.61
C GLU A 42 -11.82 -12.84 -8.23
N ALA A 43 -10.57 -12.80 -7.74
CA ALA A 43 -10.23 -12.15 -6.49
C ALA A 43 -10.47 -10.64 -6.56
N VAL A 44 -10.19 -9.99 -7.70
CA VAL A 44 -10.42 -8.54 -7.90
C VAL A 44 -11.89 -8.15 -7.69
N ASP A 45 -12.82 -8.98 -8.14
CA ASP A 45 -14.26 -8.77 -7.97
C ASP A 45 -14.80 -9.29 -6.63
N SER A 46 -13.95 -9.94 -5.82
CA SER A 46 -14.31 -10.51 -4.53
C SER A 46 -14.20 -9.50 -3.38
N VAL A 47 -14.94 -9.76 -2.30
CA VAL A 47 -14.81 -8.99 -1.05
C VAL A 47 -13.46 -9.26 -0.38
N ASP A 48 -12.99 -10.51 -0.42
CA ASP A 48 -11.76 -10.95 0.24
C ASP A 48 -10.91 -11.75 -0.75
N GLY A 49 -9.77 -11.22 -1.16
CA GLY A 49 -9.01 -11.79 -2.25
C GLY A 49 -7.61 -11.19 -2.41
N CYS A 50 -6.66 -12.07 -2.72
CA CYS A 50 -5.32 -11.71 -3.17
C CYS A 50 -5.38 -11.46 -4.67
N TYR A 51 -5.30 -10.20 -5.08
CA TYR A 51 -5.41 -9.79 -6.50
C TYR A 51 -4.17 -10.17 -7.30
N GLN A 52 -2.99 -10.08 -6.66
CA GLN A 52 -1.73 -10.45 -7.27
C GLN A 52 -0.68 -10.74 -6.20
N GLN A 53 0.22 -11.68 -6.47
CA GLN A 53 1.28 -12.07 -5.55
C GLN A 53 2.64 -12.03 -6.25
N LEU A 54 3.65 -11.53 -5.52
CA LEU A 54 5.05 -11.59 -5.88
C LEU A 54 5.77 -12.50 -4.87
N THR A 55 6.38 -13.59 -5.34
CA THR A 55 7.03 -14.59 -4.48
C THR A 55 8.54 -14.55 -4.64
N PHE A 56 9.28 -14.51 -3.53
CA PHE A 56 10.74 -14.50 -3.53
C PHE A 56 11.33 -15.92 -3.41
N PRO A 57 12.61 -16.13 -3.76
CA PRO A 57 13.25 -17.45 -3.66
C PRO A 57 13.27 -18.06 -2.26
N ASP A 58 13.27 -17.22 -1.22
CA ASP A 58 13.21 -17.63 0.19
C ASP A 58 11.79 -17.93 0.69
N GLN A 59 10.80 -17.93 -0.22
CA GLN A 59 9.38 -18.15 0.04
C GLN A 59 8.68 -17.00 0.80
N SER A 60 9.37 -15.89 1.07
CA SER A 60 8.66 -14.65 1.43
C SER A 60 7.83 -14.17 0.25
N SER A 61 6.82 -13.33 0.50
CA SER A 61 5.95 -12.84 -0.56
C SER A 61 5.42 -11.43 -0.30
N ILE A 62 5.04 -10.75 -1.37
CA ILE A 62 4.26 -9.51 -1.32
C ILE A 62 2.93 -9.79 -1.99
N ARG A 63 1.85 -9.38 -1.33
CA ARG A 63 0.50 -9.50 -1.86
C ARG A 63 -0.11 -8.13 -2.07
N TYR A 64 -0.66 -7.91 -3.25
CA TYR A 64 -1.65 -6.88 -3.47
C TYR A 64 -3.04 -7.50 -3.27
N THR A 65 -3.76 -7.08 -2.25
CA THR A 65 -4.89 -7.83 -1.69
C THR A 65 -5.91 -6.91 -1.03
N SER A 66 -7.11 -7.42 -0.76
CA SER A 66 -7.93 -6.90 0.33
C SER A 66 -7.48 -7.44 1.69
N TRP A 67 -7.86 -6.74 2.76
CA TRP A 67 -7.40 -7.01 4.13
C TRP A 67 -8.45 -6.61 5.17
N ASN A 68 -8.34 -7.13 6.40
CA ASN A 68 -9.17 -6.72 7.55
C ASN A 68 -10.67 -6.59 7.25
N ASN A 69 -11.33 -7.71 6.93
CA ASN A 69 -12.75 -7.78 6.51
C ASN A 69 -13.00 -7.17 5.13
N GLY A 70 -12.14 -7.48 4.16
CA GLY A 70 -12.37 -7.14 2.76
C GLY A 70 -12.14 -5.67 2.39
N GLN A 71 -11.35 -4.94 3.17
CA GLN A 71 -10.94 -3.58 2.79
C GLN A 71 -9.91 -3.70 1.65
N PRO A 72 -10.18 -3.12 0.47
CA PRO A 72 -9.28 -3.27 -0.68
C PRO A 72 -7.98 -2.47 -0.54
N PHE A 73 -7.08 -2.62 -1.52
CA PHE A 73 -5.92 -1.76 -1.73
C PHE A 73 -4.81 -1.84 -0.68
N TYR A 74 -4.49 -3.06 -0.23
CA TYR A 74 -3.33 -3.28 0.63
C TYR A 74 -2.20 -3.94 -0.16
N VAL A 75 -0.98 -3.46 0.06
CA VAL A 75 0.25 -4.17 -0.30
C VAL A 75 0.87 -4.69 0.99
N ILE A 76 0.99 -5.99 1.13
CA ILE A 76 1.41 -6.64 2.38
C ILE A 76 2.61 -7.53 2.12
N LEU A 77 3.68 -7.31 2.88
CA LEU A 77 4.88 -8.15 2.88
C LEU A 77 4.72 -9.25 3.93
N PHE A 78 4.95 -10.50 3.53
CA PHE A 78 4.91 -11.69 4.37
C PHE A 78 6.28 -12.36 4.43
N ASN A 79 6.65 -12.89 5.59
CA ASN A 79 7.84 -13.75 5.73
C ASN A 79 7.57 -15.15 5.15
N SER A 80 8.59 -15.99 5.11
CA SER A 80 8.50 -17.38 4.61
C SER A 80 7.62 -18.31 5.45
N ARG A 81 7.22 -17.88 6.66
CA ARG A 81 6.25 -18.58 7.53
C ARG A 81 4.82 -18.12 7.31
N GLY A 82 4.59 -17.08 6.49
CA GLY A 82 3.28 -16.49 6.24
C GLY A 82 2.86 -15.45 7.28
N ASP A 83 3.74 -15.00 8.17
CA ASP A 83 3.46 -13.88 9.06
C ASP A 83 3.63 -12.57 8.30
N TYR A 84 2.68 -11.64 8.45
CA TYR A 84 2.81 -10.32 7.85
C TYR A 84 3.86 -9.49 8.60
N ILE A 85 4.69 -8.78 7.84
CA ILE A 85 5.77 -7.95 8.33
C ILE A 85 5.42 -6.48 8.16
N LEU A 86 4.94 -6.09 6.97
CA LEU A 86 4.55 -4.71 6.66
C LEU A 86 3.18 -4.71 6.01
N GLU A 87 2.33 -3.80 6.48
CA GLU A 87 1.01 -3.52 5.91
C GLU A 87 1.04 -2.11 5.32
N LEU A 88 0.88 -2.01 4.01
CA LEU A 88 0.89 -0.74 3.28
C LEU A 88 -0.50 -0.47 2.73
N ASP A 89 -1.22 0.42 3.41
CA ASP A 89 -2.55 0.87 3.04
C ASP A 89 -2.46 1.94 1.92
N LEU A 90 -2.74 1.52 0.68
CA LEU A 90 -2.72 2.41 -0.49
C LEU A 90 -3.83 3.44 -0.45
N THR A 91 -4.89 3.26 0.34
CA THR A 91 -5.92 4.32 0.51
C THR A 91 -5.40 5.51 1.31
N ARG A 92 -4.15 5.48 1.77
CA ARG A 92 -3.43 6.63 2.30
C ARG A 92 -2.52 7.29 1.26
N LEU A 93 -2.35 6.70 0.08
CA LEU A 93 -1.59 7.32 -0.99
C LEU A 93 -2.41 8.46 -1.59
N VAL A 94 -1.94 9.70 -1.43
CA VAL A 94 -2.60 10.88 -2.00
C VAL A 94 -1.86 11.30 -3.26
N CYS A 95 -2.58 11.44 -4.37
CA CYS A 95 -2.08 11.94 -5.64
C CYS A 95 -2.80 13.24 -6.02
N ILE A 96 -2.05 14.32 -6.19
CA ILE A 96 -2.55 15.62 -6.66
C ILE A 96 -1.62 16.08 -7.77
N GLU A 97 -2.15 16.30 -8.98
CA GLU A 97 -1.36 16.75 -10.14
C GLU A 97 -0.11 15.88 -10.39
N ASP A 98 -0.28 14.55 -10.33
CA ASP A 98 0.78 13.54 -10.49
C ASP A 98 1.92 13.64 -9.44
N ARG A 99 1.63 14.30 -8.31
CA ARG A 99 2.49 14.37 -7.13
C ARG A 99 1.94 13.52 -6.01
N PHE A 100 2.80 12.68 -5.46
CA PHE A 100 2.45 11.64 -4.50
C PHE A 100 2.94 12.00 -3.11
N THR A 101 2.05 11.86 -2.13
CA THR A 101 2.39 11.94 -0.71
C THR A 101 1.82 10.73 0.01
N TRP A 102 2.65 10.05 0.80
CA TRP A 102 2.25 8.84 1.51
C TRP A 102 2.87 8.79 2.91
N TYR A 103 2.00 8.85 3.92
CA TYR A 103 2.34 8.56 5.30
C TYR A 103 1.81 7.18 5.67
N LEU A 104 2.70 6.25 5.98
CA LEU A 104 2.37 4.91 6.44
C LEU A 104 1.76 4.97 7.85
N ALA A 105 0.80 4.09 8.12
CA ALA A 105 0.24 3.95 9.44
C ALA A 105 1.29 3.42 10.43
N LYS A 106 1.25 3.86 11.68
CA LYS A 106 2.04 3.26 12.76
C LYS A 106 1.56 1.82 13.01
N PRO A 107 2.39 0.78 12.79
CA PRO A 107 1.97 -0.60 12.97
C PRO A 107 1.66 -0.92 14.44
N VAL A 108 0.69 -1.82 14.64
CA VAL A 108 0.40 -2.39 15.97
C VAL A 108 1.47 -3.41 16.35
N ASN A 109 1.89 -4.25 15.39
CA ASN A 109 2.97 -5.21 15.56
C ASN A 109 4.30 -4.50 15.89
N PRO A 110 5.00 -4.88 16.97
CA PRO A 110 6.30 -4.30 17.36
C PRO A 110 7.40 -4.46 16.31
N GLU A 111 7.54 -5.63 15.70
CA GLU A 111 8.56 -5.93 14.68
C GLU A 111 8.39 -5.01 13.47
N SER A 112 7.16 -4.92 12.95
CA SER A 112 6.81 -3.99 11.86
C SER A 112 7.17 -2.54 12.21
N ARG A 113 6.95 -2.14 13.46
CA ARG A 113 7.26 -0.79 13.92
C ARG A 113 8.76 -0.53 13.99
N GLU A 114 9.54 -1.51 14.45
CA GLU A 114 11.00 -1.43 14.48
C GLU A 114 11.58 -1.32 13.08
N VAL A 115 11.09 -2.13 12.14
CA VAL A 115 11.47 -2.07 10.72
C VAL A 115 11.21 -0.67 10.15
N LEU A 116 10.02 -0.10 10.36
CA LEU A 116 9.72 1.24 9.88
C LEU A 116 10.57 2.32 10.58
N ALA A 117 10.74 2.22 11.90
CA ALA A 117 11.50 3.22 12.67
C ALA A 117 13.00 3.22 12.37
N ALA A 118 13.55 2.12 11.88
CA ALA A 118 14.93 2.05 11.43
C ALA A 118 15.17 2.78 10.10
N HIS A 119 14.13 2.99 9.29
CA HIS A 119 14.25 3.48 7.90
C HIS A 119 13.51 4.78 7.62
N LEU A 120 12.50 5.12 8.42
CA LEU A 120 11.62 6.25 8.19
C LEU A 120 11.42 7.05 9.47
N ASP A 121 11.20 8.36 9.31
CA ASP A 121 10.89 9.25 10.42
C ASP A 121 9.43 9.10 10.85
N LEU A 122 9.21 8.89 12.15
CA LEU A 122 7.90 9.03 12.76
C LEU A 122 7.58 10.51 12.94
N VAL A 123 6.52 10.98 12.27
CA VAL A 123 6.17 12.40 12.21
C VAL A 123 4.70 12.64 12.53
N GLN A 124 4.38 13.89 12.92
CA GLN A 124 3.00 14.35 12.95
C GLN A 124 2.49 14.52 11.52
N ILE A 125 1.37 13.87 11.22
CA ILE A 125 0.74 13.93 9.91
C ILE A 125 -0.04 15.26 9.81
N PRO A 126 0.18 16.08 8.76
CA PRO A 126 -0.54 17.33 8.55
C PRO A 126 -2.06 17.15 8.55
N SER A 127 -2.80 18.11 9.13
CA SER A 127 -4.27 18.07 9.19
C SER A 127 -4.90 17.92 7.80
N ASP A 128 -4.37 18.65 6.83
CA ASP A 128 -4.97 18.76 5.50
C ASP A 128 -4.80 17.45 4.73
N TYR A 129 -3.62 16.82 4.85
CA TYR A 129 -3.40 15.47 4.34
C TYR A 129 -4.34 14.45 5.01
N ARG A 130 -4.53 14.52 6.34
CA ARG A 130 -5.47 13.62 7.02
C ARG A 130 -6.90 13.82 6.50
N ALA A 131 -7.32 15.05 6.26
CA ALA A 131 -8.64 15.35 5.69
C ALA A 131 -8.79 14.74 4.29
N TRP A 132 -7.76 14.84 3.45
CA TRP A 132 -7.70 14.15 2.15
C TRP A 132 -7.86 12.64 2.28
N VAL A 133 -7.07 11.99 3.14
CA VAL A 133 -7.15 10.53 3.35
C VAL A 133 -8.51 10.12 3.91
N ILE A 134 -9.10 10.89 4.82
CA ILE A 134 -10.45 10.60 5.35
C ILE A 134 -11.49 10.63 4.22
N ASN A 135 -11.44 11.66 3.35
CA ASN A 135 -12.36 11.75 2.22
C ASN A 135 -12.15 10.63 1.21
N GLN A 136 -10.90 10.30 0.90
CA GLN A 136 -10.54 9.17 0.05
C GLN A 136 -11.07 7.83 0.60
N LYS A 137 -10.84 7.55 1.89
CA LYS A 137 -11.35 6.35 2.55
C LYS A 137 -12.88 6.28 2.51
N LYS A 138 -13.59 7.40 2.77
CA LYS A 138 -15.06 7.46 2.62
C LYS A 138 -15.53 7.08 1.22
N MET A 139 -14.88 7.63 0.19
CA MET A 139 -15.22 7.35 -1.21
C MET A 139 -14.95 5.90 -1.60
N LEU A 140 -13.88 5.31 -1.05
CA LEU A 140 -13.53 3.89 -1.20
C LEU A 140 -14.32 2.98 -0.24
N LYS A 141 -15.28 3.52 0.51
CA LYS A 141 -16.07 2.81 1.53
C LYS A 141 -15.23 2.07 2.58
N GLN A 142 -14.07 2.62 2.88
CA GLN A 142 -13.21 2.20 3.98
C GLN A 142 -13.43 3.08 5.20
N GLY A 143 -13.22 2.52 6.39
CA GLY A 143 -13.37 3.25 7.65
C GLY A 143 -12.55 4.54 7.71
N GLU A 144 -12.96 5.51 8.52
CA GLU A 144 -12.45 6.89 8.45
C GLU A 144 -11.24 7.18 9.36
N LYS A 145 -10.75 6.18 10.08
CA LYS A 145 -9.77 6.41 11.15
C LYS A 145 -8.38 6.62 10.57
N VAL A 146 -7.85 7.83 10.77
CA VAL A 146 -6.45 8.19 10.45
C VAL A 146 -5.77 8.67 11.73
N ASN A 147 -4.69 7.99 12.13
CA ASN A 147 -3.88 8.40 13.28
C ASN A 147 -3.25 9.77 13.07
N LYS A 148 -2.95 10.48 14.17
CA LYS A 148 -2.28 11.78 14.10
C LYS A 148 -0.81 11.67 13.70
N GLU A 149 -0.20 10.52 13.96
CA GLU A 149 1.20 10.20 13.68
C GLU A 149 1.31 9.04 12.70
N GLY A 150 2.40 9.02 11.94
CA GLY A 150 2.76 7.95 11.01
C GLY A 150 4.17 8.13 10.47
N PHE A 151 4.60 7.18 9.65
CA PHE A 151 5.93 7.22 9.04
C PHE A 151 5.86 7.86 7.66
N LEU A 152 6.70 8.87 7.40
CA LEU A 152 6.72 9.51 6.08
C LEU A 152 7.53 8.66 5.10
N LEU A 153 6.88 8.11 4.08
CA LEU A 153 7.57 7.42 2.98
C LEU A 153 8.00 8.44 1.91
N VAL A 154 7.01 9.14 1.34
CA VAL A 154 7.22 10.17 0.30
C VAL A 154 6.36 11.39 0.55
N LYS A 155 6.87 12.57 0.17
CA LYS A 155 6.16 13.85 0.27
C LYS A 155 6.40 14.63 -1.01
N ASP A 156 5.31 14.98 -1.70
CA ASP A 156 5.34 15.70 -2.97
C ASP A 156 6.41 15.11 -3.90
N SER A 157 6.29 13.81 -4.20
CA SER A 157 7.23 13.06 -5.04
C SER A 157 6.60 12.71 -6.38
N ASN A 158 7.42 12.43 -7.39
CA ASN A 158 6.93 11.79 -8.62
C ASN A 158 6.76 10.27 -8.41
N TRP A 159 6.17 9.58 -9.40
CA TRP A 159 5.95 8.13 -9.35
C TRP A 159 7.23 7.34 -9.15
N LYS A 160 8.30 7.66 -9.90
CA LYS A 160 9.59 6.97 -9.84
C LYS A 160 10.18 7.01 -8.43
N GLU A 161 10.22 8.17 -7.81
CA GLU A 161 10.70 8.34 -6.43
C GLU A 161 9.86 7.55 -5.41
N LEU A 162 8.55 7.46 -5.63
CA LEU A 162 7.66 6.66 -4.77
C LEU A 162 8.04 5.18 -4.81
N VAL A 163 8.13 4.61 -6.01
CA VAL A 163 8.36 3.17 -6.16
C VAL A 163 9.80 2.79 -5.79
N GLU A 164 10.79 3.65 -6.06
CA GLU A 164 12.18 3.44 -5.62
C GLU A 164 12.29 3.42 -4.09
N LYS A 165 11.65 4.36 -3.39
CA LYS A 165 11.64 4.39 -1.92
C LYS A 165 10.89 3.22 -1.32
N LEU A 166 9.79 2.79 -1.95
CA LEU A 166 9.04 1.61 -1.53
C LEU A 166 9.89 0.34 -1.68
N ALA A 167 10.53 0.15 -2.83
CA ALA A 167 11.41 -0.98 -3.08
C ALA A 167 12.58 -1.02 -2.10
N ALA A 168 13.20 0.13 -1.83
CA ALA A 168 14.26 0.26 -0.83
C ALA A 168 13.77 -0.18 0.56
N LEU A 169 12.59 0.28 1.00
CA LEU A 169 12.01 -0.12 2.29
C LEU A 169 11.82 -1.65 2.39
N ILE A 170 11.31 -2.26 1.32
CA ILE A 170 11.08 -3.71 1.25
C ILE A 170 12.40 -4.49 1.25
N GLN A 171 13.42 -3.98 0.55
CA GLN A 171 14.73 -4.62 0.43
C GLN A 171 15.45 -4.76 1.79
N VAL A 172 15.24 -3.83 2.73
CA VAL A 172 15.96 -3.88 4.02
C VAL A 172 15.40 -4.92 4.98
N TYR A 173 14.27 -5.57 4.68
CA TYR A 173 13.81 -6.67 5.52
C TYR A 173 14.78 -7.86 5.40
N PRO A 174 15.39 -8.32 6.51
CA PRO A 174 16.37 -9.39 6.47
C PRO A 174 15.67 -10.71 6.07
N LYS A 175 16.17 -11.33 5.00
CA LYS A 175 15.68 -12.60 4.44
C LYS A 175 15.84 -13.84 5.35
N ASN A 176 16.10 -13.64 6.65
CA ASN A 176 16.55 -14.70 7.57
C ASN A 176 15.85 -14.72 8.95
N THR A 177 14.66 -14.12 9.11
CA THR A 177 13.88 -14.21 10.37
C THR A 177 12.75 -15.23 10.34
#